data_AF-A0A1F7J4F0-F1
#
_entry.id   AF-A0A1F7J4F0-F1
#
_cell.length_a   1.000
_cell.length_b   1.000
_cell.length_c   1.000
_cell.angle_alpha   90.00
_cell.angle_beta   90.00
_cell.angle_gamma   90.00
#
_symmetry.space_group_name_H-M   'P 1'
#
loop_
_entity.id
_entity.type
_entity.pdbx_description
1 polymer ?
#
loop_
_entity_poly.entity_id
_entity_poly.type
_entity_poly.pdbx_seq_one_letter_code
_entity_poly.pdbx_strand_id
1 'polypeptide(L)'
;MEENTTLDEKCPKCGNPLVMATTRTGRRLKRCSTNVWDKETRTSSGCDYIEWMKGTTEELEEDCPKCGSKLVMYTSAAGKKMKKCSTNVWNKETRSAEGCDYVQWL
;
A
#
# COMPACT_ATOMS: atom_id res chain seq x y z
N MET A 1 12.38 -17.67 2.57
CA MET A 1 13.30 -16.57 2.88
C MET A 1 12.47 -15.31 3.12
N GLU A 2 12.46 -14.74 4.33
CA GLU A 2 11.95 -13.37 4.55
C GLU A 2 13.06 -12.42 4.07
N GLU A 3 12.96 -11.92 2.84
CA GLU A 3 13.90 -10.93 2.29
C GLU A 3 13.62 -9.56 2.92
N ASN A 4 14.31 -9.28 4.02
CA ASN A 4 14.19 -8.02 4.76
C ASN A 4 15.23 -7.03 4.21
N THR A 5 14.83 -6.17 3.27
CA THR A 5 15.72 -5.16 2.67
C THR A 5 15.90 -4.00 3.64
N THR A 6 17.12 -3.77 4.13
CA THR A 6 17.47 -2.56 4.90
C THR A 6 17.45 -1.34 3.99
N LEU A 7 16.78 -0.27 4.42
CA LEU A 7 16.73 1.02 3.74
C LEU A 7 17.69 2.00 4.42
N ASP A 8 18.27 2.92 3.65
CA ASP A 8 19.11 4.01 4.16
C ASP A 8 18.33 5.09 4.93
N GLU A 9 17.00 5.02 4.90
CA GLU A 9 16.11 5.91 5.65
C GLU A 9 16.19 5.61 7.15
N LYS A 10 16.44 6.64 7.96
CA LYS A 10 16.43 6.53 9.41
C LYS A 10 15.02 6.72 9.94
N CYS A 11 14.66 5.94 10.94
CA CYS A 11 13.40 6.09 11.65
C CYS A 11 13.37 7.42 12.41
N PRO A 12 12.28 8.21 12.29
CA PRO A 12 12.14 9.51 12.96
C PRO A 12 12.00 9.41 14.49
N LYS A 13 11.70 8.22 15.04
CA LYS A 13 11.60 7.98 16.50
C LYS A 13 12.91 7.52 17.14
N CYS A 14 13.59 6.57 16.50
CA CYS A 14 14.71 5.82 17.08
C CYS A 14 16.07 6.18 16.44
N GLY A 15 16.10 6.89 15.30
CA GLY A 15 17.33 7.19 14.53
C GLY A 15 18.01 5.99 13.86
N ASN A 16 17.51 4.77 14.11
CA ASN A 16 17.99 3.52 13.54
C ASN A 16 17.48 3.33 12.09
N PRO A 17 18.15 2.49 11.27
CA PRO A 17 17.74 2.25 9.90
C PRO A 17 16.34 1.61 9.82
N LEU A 18 15.59 1.95 8.77
CA LEU A 18 14.32 1.30 8.45
C LEU A 18 14.57 0.02 7.67
N VAL A 19 13.70 -0.96 7.85
CA VAL A 19 13.70 -2.21 7.09
C VAL A 19 12.38 -2.38 6.38
N MET A 20 12.45 -2.74 5.11
CA MET A 20 11.28 -3.10 4.31
C MET A 20 10.95 -4.58 4.55
N ALA A 21 9.75 -4.83 5.06
CA ALA A 21 9.24 -6.16 5.35
C ALA A 21 7.94 -6.41 4.58
N THR A 22 7.76 -7.64 4.11
CA THR A 22 6.50 -8.10 3.51
C THR A 22 5.80 -9.04 4.46
N THR A 23 4.57 -8.70 4.86
CA THR A 23 3.74 -9.55 5.72
C THR A 23 3.32 -10.83 5.00
N ARG A 24 2.89 -11.85 5.76
CA ARG A 24 2.31 -13.09 5.20
C ARG A 24 1.15 -12.85 4.21
N THR A 25 0.42 -11.75 4.36
CA THR A 25 -0.70 -11.39 3.48
C THR A 25 -0.26 -10.61 2.24
N GLY A 26 1.05 -10.52 1.97
CA GLY A 26 1.61 -9.83 0.81
C GLY A 26 1.67 -8.31 0.95
N ARG A 27 1.28 -7.75 2.10
CA ARG A 27 1.35 -6.29 2.35
C ARG A 27 2.78 -5.89 2.68
N ARG A 28 3.29 -4.87 1.99
CA ARG A 28 4.61 -4.29 2.23
C ARG A 28 4.54 -3.16 3.27
N LEU A 29 5.49 -3.15 4.19
CA LEU A 29 5.66 -2.08 5.19
C LEU A 29 7.14 -1.76 5.42
N LYS A 30 7.41 -0.55 5.90
CA LYS A 30 8.70 -0.17 6.49
C LYS A 30 8.56 -0.17 8.01
N ARG A 31 9.51 -0.77 8.73
CA ARG A 31 9.56 -0.74 10.21
C ARG A 31 10.95 -0.35 10.70
N CYS A 32 11.08 0.22 11.91
CA CYS A 32 12.42 0.44 12.52
C CYS A 32 13.13 -0.91 12.65
N SER A 33 14.44 -0.96 12.38
CA SER A 33 15.24 -2.19 12.49
C SER A 33 15.20 -2.81 13.89
N THR A 34 15.00 -1.99 14.92
CA THR A 34 14.85 -2.43 16.32
C THR A 34 13.44 -2.90 16.66
N ASN A 35 12.48 -2.79 15.73
CA ASN A 35 11.15 -3.36 15.89
C ASN A 35 11.25 -4.87 15.77
N VAL A 36 11.10 -5.59 16.88
CA VAL A 36 11.02 -7.04 16.89
C VAL A 36 9.55 -7.42 17.04
N TRP A 37 9.01 -8.07 16.02
CA TRP A 37 7.64 -8.58 16.06
C TRP A 37 7.64 -10.01 16.59
N ASP A 38 7.05 -10.20 17.76
CA ASP A 38 6.90 -11.50 18.38
C ASP A 38 5.61 -12.18 17.90
N LYS A 39 5.75 -13.29 17.16
CA LYS A 39 4.61 -14.00 16.53
C LYS A 39 3.73 -14.73 17.55
N GLU A 40 4.28 -15.11 18.71
CA GLU A 40 3.57 -15.88 19.74
C GLU A 40 2.71 -14.98 20.62
N THR A 41 3.27 -13.88 21.10
CA THR A 41 2.58 -12.90 21.95
C THR A 41 1.83 -11.84 21.15
N ARG A 42 2.06 -11.75 19.84
CA ARG A 42 1.53 -10.70 18.94
C ARG A 42 1.87 -9.29 19.44
N THR A 43 3.00 -9.15 20.10
CA THR A 43 3.51 -7.86 20.60
C THR A 43 4.71 -7.40 19.78
N SER A 44 4.84 -6.09 19.64
CA SER A 44 6.05 -5.47 19.11
C SER A 44 6.90 -4.97 20.25
N SER A 45 8.13 -5.47 20.36
CA SER A 45 9.13 -4.96 21.30
C SER A 45 10.13 -4.05 20.57
N GLY A 46 10.60 -3.01 21.27
CA GLY A 46 11.48 -1.98 20.70
C GLY A 46 10.72 -0.79 20.12
N CYS A 47 11.19 -0.25 18.99
CA CYS A 47 10.56 0.93 18.37
C CYS A 47 9.32 0.56 17.56
N ASP A 48 8.19 1.16 17.90
CA ASP A 48 6.86 0.99 17.31
C ASP A 48 6.65 1.76 15.99
N TYR A 49 7.73 2.23 15.34
CA TYR A 49 7.61 2.88 14.04
C TYR A 49 7.28 1.87 12.94
N ILE A 50 6.10 2.03 12.33
CA ILE A 50 5.61 1.24 11.20
C ILE A 50 4.97 2.18 10.19
N GLU A 51 5.43 2.10 8.94
CA GLU A 51 4.89 2.82 7.81
C GLU A 51 4.38 1.83 6.76
N TRP A 52 3.09 1.87 6.48
CA TRP A 52 2.49 0.98 5.48
C TRP A 52 2.67 1.57 4.09
N MET A 53 3.18 0.77 3.16
CA MET A 53 3.22 1.16 1.75
C MET A 53 1.78 1.16 1.22
N LYS A 54 1.32 2.30 0.70
CA LYS A 54 0.01 2.41 0.05
C LYS A 54 0.08 1.79 -1.35
N GLY A 55 -1.09 1.46 -1.89
CA GLY A 55 -1.18 1.05 -3.28
C GLY A 55 -0.75 2.18 -4.22
N THR A 56 -0.03 1.84 -5.28
CA THR A 56 0.37 2.78 -6.32
C THR A 56 -0.74 2.90 -7.36
N THR A 57 -0.85 4.09 -7.95
CA THR A 57 -1.77 4.35 -9.07
C THR A 57 -0.91 4.81 -10.23
N GLU A 58 -1.01 4.13 -11.36
CA GLU A 58 -0.31 4.46 -12.60
C GLU A 58 -1.36 4.86 -13.64
N GLU A 59 -1.20 6.02 -14.28
CA GLU A 59 -2.12 6.49 -15.32
C GLU A 59 -1.94 5.65 -16.58
N LEU A 60 -3.05 5.18 -17.16
CA LEU A 60 -3.07 4.46 -18.43
C LEU A 60 -3.58 5.39 -19.53
N GLU A 61 -3.12 5.15 -20.76
CA GLU A 61 -3.58 5.91 -21.94
C GLU A 61 -4.97 5.47 -22.43
N GLU A 62 -5.51 4.37 -21.90
CA GLU A 62 -6.84 3.84 -22.21
C GLU A 62 -7.95 4.74 -21.66
N ASP A 63 -8.97 4.98 -22.48
CA ASP A 63 -10.14 5.76 -22.08
C ASP A 63 -11.23 4.86 -21.46
N CYS A 64 -11.90 5.37 -20.43
CA CYS A 64 -12.95 4.64 -19.74
C CYS A 64 -14.20 4.52 -20.62
N PRO A 65 -14.75 3.31 -20.86
CA PRO A 65 -15.91 3.11 -21.73
C PRO A 65 -17.21 3.74 -21.20
N LYS A 66 -17.25 4.12 -19.92
CA LYS A 66 -18.43 4.75 -19.29
C LYS A 66 -18.42 6.28 -19.33
N CYS A 67 -17.26 6.92 -19.34
CA CYS A 67 -17.16 8.39 -19.18
C CYS A 67 -16.10 9.07 -20.05
N GLY A 68 -15.32 8.32 -20.84
CA GLY A 68 -14.26 8.86 -21.70
C GLY A 68 -13.04 9.43 -20.97
N SER A 69 -12.99 9.38 -19.63
CA SER A 69 -11.82 9.79 -18.85
C SER A 69 -10.73 8.72 -18.83
N LYS A 70 -9.46 9.09 -18.62
CA LYS A 70 -8.34 8.14 -18.55
C LYS A 70 -8.55 7.07 -17.47
N LEU A 71 -8.18 5.83 -17.79
CA LEU A 71 -8.10 4.74 -16.83
C LEU A 71 -6.80 4.84 -16.05
N VAL A 72 -6.82 4.34 -14.83
CA VAL A 72 -5.63 4.22 -13.99
C VAL A 72 -5.49 2.78 -13.51
N MET A 73 -4.28 2.24 -13.58
CA MET A 73 -3.92 0.97 -12.98
C MET A 73 -3.59 1.21 -11.50
N TYR A 74 -4.48 0.75 -10.63
CA TYR A 74 -4.23 0.71 -9.20
C TYR A 74 -3.64 -0.64 -8.81
N THR A 75 -2.43 -0.63 -8.28
CA THR A 75 -1.82 -1.80 -7.64
C THR A 75 -1.98 -1.66 -6.13
N SER A 76 -2.79 -2.53 -5.54
CA SER A 76 -3.00 -2.55 -4.09
C SER A 76 -1.70 -2.87 -3.34
N ALA A 77 -1.64 -2.51 -2.06
CA ALA A 77 -0.50 -2.84 -1.19
C ALA A 77 -0.20 -4.34 -1.07
N ALA A 78 -1.16 -5.20 -1.44
CA ALA A 78 -1.02 -6.66 -1.48
C ALA A 78 -0.59 -7.19 -2.86
N GLY A 79 -0.31 -6.31 -3.82
CA GLY A 79 0.12 -6.66 -5.18
C GLY A 79 -1.01 -6.96 -6.17
N LYS A 80 -2.29 -6.97 -5.74
CA LYS A 80 -3.43 -7.12 -6.67
C LYS A 80 -3.56 -5.88 -7.54
N LYS A 81 -3.68 -6.07 -8.86
CA LYS A 81 -3.86 -5.00 -9.83
C LYS A 81 -5.33 -4.86 -10.21
N MET A 82 -5.78 -3.62 -10.38
CA MET A 82 -7.12 -3.31 -10.91
C MET A 82 -7.04 -2.06 -11.75
N LYS A 83 -7.76 -2.02 -12.87
CA LYS A 83 -8.00 -0.79 -13.63
C LYS A 83 -9.23 -0.11 -13.04
N LYS A 84 -9.13 1.16 -12.68
CA LYS A 84 -10.28 1.98 -12.29
C LYS A 84 -10.29 3.26 -13.11
N CYS A 85 -11.44 3.92 -13.22
CA CYS A 85 -11.47 5.24 -13.84
C CYS A 85 -10.69 6.27 -13.00
N SER A 86 -10.02 7.23 -13.64
CA SER A 86 -9.35 8.34 -12.95
C SER A 86 -10.32 9.18 -12.11
N THR A 87 -11.57 9.31 -12.56
CA THR A 87 -12.64 10.01 -11.85
C THR A 87 -13.28 9.16 -10.74
N ASN A 88 -12.88 7.89 -10.58
CA ASN A 88 -13.34 7.04 -9.49
C ASN A 88 -12.66 7.47 -8.18
N VAL A 89 -13.33 8.34 -7.44
CA VAL A 89 -12.92 8.78 -6.11
C VAL A 89 -13.71 8.00 -5.07
N TRP A 90 -12.99 7.23 -4.25
CA TRP A 90 -13.62 6.51 -3.16
C TRP A 90 -13.84 7.44 -1.96
N ASN A 91 -15.10 7.77 -1.66
CA ASN A 91 -15.45 8.53 -0.47
C ASN A 91 -15.59 7.56 0.73
N LYS A 92 -14.74 7.74 1.74
CA LYS A 92 -14.73 6.88 2.94
C LYS A 92 -15.94 7.10 3.86
N GLU A 93 -16.51 8.29 3.86
CA GLU A 93 -17.60 8.68 4.75
C GLU A 93 -18.92 8.07 4.27
N THR A 94 -19.20 8.20 2.97
CA THR A 94 -20.42 7.65 2.34
C THR A 94 -20.26 6.20 1.88
N ARG A 95 -19.04 5.67 1.92
CA ARG A 95 -18.68 4.32 1.42
C ARG A 95 -19.14 4.08 -0.02
N SER A 96 -19.14 5.14 -0.83
CA SER A 96 -19.54 5.13 -2.23
C SER A 96 -18.43 5.65 -3.13
N ALA A 97 -18.43 5.21 -4.38
CA ALA A 97 -17.62 5.83 -5.42
C ALA A 97 -18.32 7.10 -5.90
N GLU A 98 -17.66 8.24 -5.76
CA GLU A 98 -18.07 9.49 -6.39
C GLU A 98 -17.40 9.55 -7.78
N GLY A 99 -18.18 9.86 -8.81
CA GLY A 99 -17.73 9.87 -10.20
C GLY A 99 -18.05 8.58 -10.96
N CYS A 100 -17.12 8.13 -11.83
CA CYS A 100 -17.32 6.94 -12.63
C CYS A 100 -17.02 5.66 -11.82
N ASP A 101 -17.98 4.74 -11.73
CA ASP A 101 -17.91 3.49 -10.98
C ASP A 101 -17.15 2.36 -11.72
N TYR A 102 -16.50 2.67 -12.85
CA TYR A 102 -15.79 1.67 -13.64
C TYR A 102 -14.58 1.11 -12.88
N VAL A 103 -14.64 -0.20 -12.60
CA VAL A 103 -13.56 -0.99 -11.99
C VAL A 103 -13.47 -2.32 -12.71
N GLN A 104 -12.26 -2.69 -13.11
CA GLN A 104 -11.92 -3.96 -13.73
C GLN A 104 -10.75 -4.59 -13.00
N TRP A 105 -10.95 -5.75 -12.39
CA TRP A 105 -9.88 -6.53 -11.76
C TRP A 105 -9.06 -7.26 -12.82
N LEU A 106 -7.75 -7.34 -12.61
CA LEU A 106 -6.79 -8.09 -13.44
C LEU A 106 -6.24 -9.29 -12.67
#